data_AF-A0A3G2JMC2-F1
#
_entry.id   AF-A0A3G2JMC2-F1
#
_cell.length_a   1.000
_cell.length_b   1.000
_cell.length_c   1.000
_cell.angle_alpha   90.00
_cell.angle_beta   90.00
_cell.angle_gamma   90.00
#
_symmetry.space_group_name_H-M   'P 1'
#
loop_
_entity.id
_entity.type
_entity.pdbx_description
1 polymer ?
#
loop_
_entity_poly.entity_id
_entity_poly.type
_entity_poly.pdbx_seq_one_letter_code
_entity_poly.pdbx_strand_id
1 'polypeptide(L)'
;MGDILFRSTVHAERLRFTREPRTAVRFPGTGERESTSHSDRTHLPDTVAPGQEYQDVTVAYHLATRLTREPDAGRSGDDGLARVEGPNPGG
;
A
#
# COMPACT_ATOMS: atom_id res chain seq x y z
N MET A 1 9.00 1.98 -17.53
CA MET A 1 7.79 2.59 -18.13
C MET A 1 6.61 1.75 -17.67
N GLY A 2 5.60 2.37 -17.05
CA GLY A 2 4.42 1.68 -16.51
C GLY A 2 3.14 2.26 -17.12
N ASP A 3 2.07 1.48 -17.13
CA ASP A 3 0.78 1.87 -17.71
C ASP A 3 0.08 2.92 -16.85
N ILE A 4 0.27 2.84 -15.52
CA ILE A 4 -0.23 3.80 -14.55
C ILE A 4 0.94 4.34 -13.75
N LEU A 5 1.02 5.67 -13.68
CA LEU A 5 2.00 6.40 -12.88
C LEU A 5 1.26 7.36 -11.95
N PHE A 6 1.61 7.30 -10.66
CA PHE A 6 1.13 8.25 -9.67
C PHE A 6 2.32 8.87 -8.95
N ARG A 7 2.30 10.21 -8.86
CA ARG A 7 3.30 11.00 -8.17
C ARG A 7 2.59 11.96 -7.22
N SER A 8 3.08 12.05 -6.00
CA SER A 8 2.59 13.00 -5.01
C SER A 8 3.75 13.56 -4.23
N THR A 9 3.68 14.84 -3.88
CA THR A 9 4.68 15.48 -3.03
C THR A 9 3.95 16.17 -1.89
N VAL A 10 4.41 15.89 -0.67
CA VAL A 10 3.89 16.51 0.55
C VAL A 10 5.01 17.30 1.19
N HIS A 11 4.70 18.54 1.58
CA HIS A 11 5.60 19.43 2.30
C HIS A 11 4.99 19.81 3.65
N ALA A 12 5.83 19.86 4.68
CA ALA A 12 5.44 20.31 6.00
C ALA A 12 6.58 21.05 6.69
N GLU A 13 6.32 22.29 7.11
CA GLU A 13 7.27 23.10 7.89
C GLU A 13 7.56 22.48 9.26
N ARG A 14 6.53 21.90 9.90
CA ARG A 14 6.64 21.18 11.17
C ARG A 14 5.73 19.96 11.16
N LEU A 15 6.27 18.82 11.57
CA LEU A 15 5.58 17.54 11.65
C LEU A 15 5.90 16.85 12.96
N ARG A 16 4.87 16.40 13.68
CA ARG A 16 5.03 15.61 14.90
C ARG A 16 4.03 14.47 14.92
N PHE A 17 4.55 13.24 15.01
CA PHE A 17 3.73 12.05 15.16
C PHE A 17 3.41 11.82 16.64
N THR A 18 2.13 11.76 16.98
CA THR A 18 1.70 11.43 18.36
C THR A 18 1.89 9.95 18.69
N ARG A 19 1.82 9.09 17.66
CA ARG A 19 2.09 7.65 17.71
C ARG A 19 2.83 7.24 16.45
N GLU A 20 3.56 6.15 16.51
CA GLU A 20 4.25 5.60 15.34
C GLU A 20 3.23 5.25 14.24
N PRO A 21 3.40 5.80 13.01
CA PRO A 21 2.47 5.57 11.93
C PRO A 21 2.62 4.15 11.37
N ARG A 22 1.51 3.40 11.34
CA ARG A 22 1.41 2.12 10.63
C ARG A 22 0.96 2.38 9.21
N THR A 23 1.83 2.14 8.24
CA THR A 23 1.53 2.39 6.83
C THR A 23 1.51 1.08 6.05
N ALA A 24 0.56 0.95 5.13
CA ALA A 24 0.49 -0.16 4.19
C ALA A 24 -0.09 0.37 2.88
N VAL A 25 0.53 0.00 1.77
CA VAL A 25 0.00 0.29 0.43
C VAL A 25 -0.60 -1.00 -0.11
N ARG A 26 -1.84 -0.91 -0.60
CA ARG A 26 -2.58 -2.04 -1.18
C ARG A 26 -3.08 -1.65 -2.56
N PHE A 27 -3.01 -2.59 -3.50
CA PHE A 27 -3.48 -2.41 -4.87
C PHE A 27 -4.64 -3.39 -5.13
N PRO A 28 -5.88 -3.03 -4.77
CA PRO A 28 -7.04 -3.84 -5.11
C PRO A 28 -7.33 -3.74 -6.62
N GLY A 29 -7.67 -4.86 -7.26
CA GLY A 29 -8.03 -4.95 -8.68
C GLY A 29 -7.75 -6.34 -9.25
N THR A 30 -8.45 -6.72 -10.31
CA THR A 30 -8.29 -7.99 -11.02
C THR A 30 -7.24 -7.85 -12.13
N GLY A 31 -6.32 -8.80 -12.25
CA GLY A 31 -5.22 -8.78 -13.23
C GLY A 31 -3.84 -8.92 -12.57
N GLU A 32 -2.98 -9.74 -13.18
CA GLU A 32 -1.58 -9.86 -12.78
C GLU A 32 -0.86 -8.54 -13.10
N ARG A 33 -0.04 -8.07 -12.16
CA ARG A 33 0.64 -6.79 -12.29
C ARG A 33 1.97 -6.76 -11.58
N GLU A 34 2.87 -5.97 -12.14
CA GLU A 34 4.09 -5.55 -11.50
C GLU A 34 3.88 -4.13 -10.98
N SER A 35 4.03 -3.93 -9.68
CA SER A 35 3.88 -2.61 -9.06
C SER A 35 5.11 -2.29 -8.23
N THR A 36 5.65 -1.10 -8.44
CA THR A 36 6.75 -0.54 -7.66
C THR A 36 6.25 0.69 -6.94
N SER A 37 6.37 0.72 -5.62
CA SER A 37 6.13 1.91 -4.80
C SER A 37 7.39 2.31 -4.07
N HIS A 38 7.77 3.57 -4.14
CA HIS A 38 8.93 4.13 -3.45
C HIS A 38 8.64 5.53 -2.94
N SER A 39 9.36 5.95 -1.90
CA SER A 39 9.30 7.31 -1.36
C SER A 39 10.70 7.85 -1.17
N ASP A 40 10.95 9.03 -1.70
CA ASP A 40 12.14 9.81 -1.37
C ASP A 40 11.78 10.81 -0.27
N ARG A 41 12.61 10.85 0.77
CA ARG A 41 12.35 11.64 1.98
C ARG A 41 13.51 12.61 2.22
N THR A 42 13.16 13.85 2.52
CA THR A 42 14.10 14.88 2.98
C THR A 42 13.74 15.28 4.39
N HIS A 43 14.74 15.31 5.27
CA HIS A 43 14.61 15.62 6.70
C HIS A 43 13.60 14.75 7.48
N LEU A 44 13.30 13.57 6.95
CA LEU A 44 12.45 12.58 7.60
C LEU A 44 13.05 11.18 7.45
N PRO A 45 13.41 10.50 8.55
CA PRO A 45 13.97 9.15 8.50
C PRO A 45 12.92 8.12 8.05
N ASP A 46 13.38 6.91 7.73
CA ASP A 46 12.50 5.79 7.39
C ASP A 46 11.59 5.41 8.56
N THR A 47 12.17 5.29 9.75
CA THR A 47 11.45 5.07 11.01
C THR A 47 11.37 6.36 11.81
N VAL A 48 10.14 6.79 12.12
CA VAL A 48 9.88 8.02 12.88
C VAL A 48 9.59 7.70 14.35
N ALA A 49 10.03 8.58 15.24
CA ALA A 49 9.83 8.44 16.68
C ALA A 49 8.57 9.22 17.13
N PRO A 50 7.71 8.63 17.99
CA PRO A 50 6.62 9.36 18.62
C PRO A 50 7.13 10.56 19.43
N GLY A 51 6.46 11.70 19.32
CA GLY A 51 6.77 12.91 20.07
C GLY A 51 7.93 13.74 19.51
N GLN A 52 8.75 13.19 18.62
CA GLN A 52 9.82 13.93 17.93
C GLN A 52 9.20 14.93 16.94
N GLU A 53 9.71 16.17 16.98
CA GLU A 53 9.41 17.17 15.96
C GLU A 53 10.40 17.06 14.82
N TYR A 54 9.87 17.07 13.59
CA TYR A 54 10.60 17.15 12.35
C TYR A 54 10.27 18.48 11.67
N GLN A 55 11.27 19.10 11.05
CA GLN A 55 11.14 20.43 10.43
C GLN A 55 11.56 20.37 8.97
N ASP A 56 10.94 21.22 8.15
CA ASP A 56 11.20 21.31 6.70
C ASP A 56 11.20 19.93 6.02
N VAL A 57 10.10 19.20 6.23
CA VAL A 57 9.92 17.83 5.75
C VAL A 57 9.37 17.86 4.34
N THR A 58 10.00 17.09 3.45
CA THR A 58 9.46 16.77 2.13
C THR A 58 9.39 15.27 1.93
N VAL A 59 8.25 14.79 1.44
CA VAL A 59 8.07 13.39 1.02
C VAL A 59 7.59 13.38 -0.41
N ALA A 60 8.41 12.84 -1.32
CA ALA A 60 8.05 12.59 -2.70
C ALA A 60 7.69 11.10 -2.86
N TYR A 61 6.44 10.83 -3.18
CA TYR A 61 5.92 9.48 -3.38
C TYR A 61 5.84 9.17 -4.87
N HIS A 62 6.32 7.98 -5.23
CA HIS A 62 6.31 7.46 -6.58
C HIS A 62 5.68 6.07 -6.61
N LEU A 63 4.65 5.93 -7.43
CA LEU A 63 4.03 4.66 -7.75
C LEU A 63 4.04 4.46 -9.26
N ALA A 64 4.48 3.29 -9.68
CA ALA A 64 4.36 2.83 -11.05
C ALA A 64 3.77 1.41 -11.04
N THR A 65 2.77 1.20 -11.88
CA THR A 65 2.15 -0.11 -12.09
C THR A 65 2.14 -0.43 -13.57
N ARG A 66 2.47 -1.68 -13.88
CA ARG A 66 2.32 -2.28 -15.20
C ARG A 66 1.36 -3.45 -15.10
N LEU A 67 0.35 -3.49 -15.96
CA LEU A 67 -0.53 -4.64 -16.11
C LEU A 67 0.19 -5.68 -16.97
N THR A 68 0.46 -6.86 -16.40
CA THR A 68 1.16 -7.93 -17.11
C THR A 68 0.20 -8.94 -17.72
N ARG A 69 -1.06 -8.95 -17.28
CA ARG A 69 -2.16 -9.70 -17.88
C ARG A 69 -3.49 -8.99 -17.64
N GLU A 70 -4.31 -8.89 -18.68
CA GLU A 70 -5.68 -8.39 -18.53
C GLU A 70 -6.50 -9.30 -17.61
N PRO A 71 -7.39 -8.75 -16.78
CA PRO A 71 -8.33 -9.58 -16.02
C PRO A 71 -9.15 -10.43 -16.97
N ASP A 72 -9.29 -11.73 -16.67
CA ASP A 72 -10.24 -12.57 -17.40
C ASP A 72 -11.63 -11.92 -17.30
N ALA A 73 -12.23 -11.61 -18.44
CA ALA A 73 -13.62 -11.15 -18.54
C ALA A 73 -14.57 -12.32 -18.23
N GLY A 74 -14.52 -12.84 -17.00
CA GLY A 74 -15.11 -14.10 -16.61
C GLY A 74 -15.87 -14.01 -15.29
N ARG A 75 -17.12 -13.56 -15.39
CA ARG A 75 -18.23 -13.65 -14.42
C ARG A 75 -18.12 -12.83 -13.13
N SER A 76 -18.86 -11.72 -13.10
CA SER A 76 -19.70 -11.45 -11.93
C SER A 76 -20.62 -12.66 -11.73
N GLY A 77 -20.45 -13.38 -10.63
CA GLY A 77 -21.25 -14.54 -10.26
C GLY A 77 -20.98 -14.88 -8.80
N ASP A 78 -21.89 -14.45 -7.95
CA ASP A 78 -22.16 -14.96 -6.62
C ASP A 78 -22.12 -16.51 -6.58
N ASP A 79 -21.32 -17.10 -5.69
CA ASP A 79 -21.64 -18.31 -4.91
C ASP A 79 -20.40 -18.88 -4.21
N GLY A 80 -20.53 -19.17 -2.91
CA GLY A 80 -19.68 -20.17 -2.25
C GLY A 80 -19.09 -19.78 -0.90
N LEU A 81 -19.93 -19.79 0.15
CA LEU A 81 -19.49 -19.97 1.54
C LEU A 81 -18.58 -21.21 1.64
N ALA A 82 -17.27 -21.02 1.70
CA ALA A 82 -16.36 -22.09 2.09
C ALA A 82 -16.47 -22.28 3.61
N ARG A 83 -17.28 -23.27 3.99
CA ARG A 83 -17.33 -23.85 5.33
C ARG A 83 -15.91 -24.18 5.79
N VAL A 84 -15.51 -23.61 6.92
CA VAL A 84 -14.36 -24.09 7.68
C VAL A 84 -14.80 -25.36 8.40
N GLU A 85 -14.47 -26.53 7.84
CA GLU A 85 -14.55 -27.79 8.58
C GLU A 85 -13.44 -27.79 9.63
N GLY A 86 -13.83 -27.61 10.89
CA GLY A 86 -12.96 -27.84 12.05
C GLY A 86 -12.77 -29.34 12.31
N PRO A 87 -11.71 -29.73 13.03
CA PRO A 87 -11.37 -31.14 13.25
C PRO A 87 -12.44 -31.85 14.09
N ASN A 88 -12.90 -33.01 13.62
CA ASN A 88 -13.82 -33.90 14.34
C ASN A 88 -13.09 -34.61 15.51
N PRO A 89 -13.60 -34.57 16.76
CA PRO A 89 -12.99 -35.27 17.88
C PRO A 89 -13.49 -36.72 18.00
N GLY A 90 -12.55 -37.67 18.02
CA GLY A 90 -12.63 -38.91 18.82
C GLY A 90 -13.51 -40.07 18.31
N GLY A 91 -12.88 -41.25 18.24
CA GLY A 91 -13.48 -42.57 18.07
C GLY A 91 -12.39 -43.62 18.04
#